data_AF-A0A256WI13-F1
#
_entry.id   AF-A0A256WI13-F1
#
_cell.length_a   1.000
_cell.length_b   1.000
_cell.length_c   1.000
_cell.angle_alpha   90.00
_cell.angle_beta   90.00
_cell.angle_gamma   90.00
#
_symmetry.space_group_name_H-M   'P 1'
#
loop_
_entity.id
_entity.type
_entity.pdbx_description
1 polymer ?
#
loop_
_entity_poly.entity_id
_entity_poly.type
_entity_poly.pdbx_seq_one_letter_code
_entity_poly.pdbx_strand_id
1 'polypeptide(L)'
;MDPIEAQNGYTLKLTVDITLQKIVEFELEKGVEFLKARSGTVVAVNPETGEILAMASYPSFDPMDRKDIAYETIKNKAITDYYAPGSTFKLFTAAAALEEGIIAEEDTVDGCGGSIRFYDKTIVDSHPMFKMTFAEAIENSSNVVFASLANAIEKAEGSSRFYKYIRDFGFGAPTGIDIIGEVKGNLLKPEKFTGVTTAYIGHGYEIGVTPLQLTMGYAAVANDGLLMKPYIVKEIATSSGKLIKEIEPKLIRQVIEEENARRLRKMFVGVVERGTGTTARVEGINIAGKTGTSQQYVNHSFKTGNYNASFIGMFPAEDPKVVMLVLMDRPKTFYYGGPAAGPVFKSIVARWINSSHGLVNDNYSIDSVLSITNRHISLPLIPSVVGLKSENAESYLEEMQYSVEYDEEGIISSQEPRGNSFRRNNKKEITVQTFNPENDLDNKDAKVKNIKLIGLSKRQAVSVISSAGYKAIVKGNGSVYRQNWRINSQNQKECLIYCR
;
A
#
# COMPACT_ATOMS: atom_id res chain seq x y z
N MET A 1 23.85 58.56 -15.29
CA MET A 1 23.89 57.28 -14.54
C MET A 1 24.27 56.23 -15.55
N ASP A 2 25.38 55.53 -15.32
CA ASP A 2 25.74 54.41 -16.18
C ASP A 2 24.67 53.32 -16.07
N PRO A 3 24.26 52.69 -17.18
CA PRO A 3 23.27 51.62 -17.15
C PRO A 3 23.82 50.44 -16.37
N ILE A 4 23.07 49.98 -15.36
CA ILE A 4 23.39 48.76 -14.62
C ILE A 4 23.12 47.58 -15.54
N GLU A 5 24.13 46.76 -15.83
CA GLU A 5 23.97 45.56 -16.66
C GLU A 5 23.01 44.56 -16.00
N ALA A 6 22.13 43.97 -16.82
CA ALA A 6 21.22 42.93 -16.38
C ALA A 6 22.02 41.68 -15.98
N GLN A 7 21.74 41.16 -14.78
CA GLN A 7 22.30 39.90 -14.30
C GLN A 7 21.31 38.77 -14.57
N ASN A 8 21.79 37.71 -15.24
CA ASN A 8 20.99 36.51 -15.45
C ASN A 8 20.61 35.86 -14.11
N GLY A 9 19.42 35.27 -14.05
CA GLY A 9 19.02 34.43 -12.92
C GLY A 9 19.91 33.19 -12.77
N TYR A 10 19.86 32.58 -11.58
CA TYR A 10 20.53 31.32 -11.32
C TYR A 10 19.78 30.14 -11.92
N THR A 11 20.55 29.12 -12.31
CA THR A 11 20.06 27.81 -12.70
C THR A 11 19.90 26.94 -11.46
N LEU A 12 18.75 26.29 -11.33
CA LEU A 12 18.50 25.29 -10.29
C LEU A 12 18.62 23.89 -10.90
N LYS A 13 19.48 23.06 -10.33
CA LYS A 13 19.52 21.63 -10.61
C LYS A 13 18.72 20.92 -9.53
N LEU A 14 17.74 20.13 -9.94
CA LEU A 14 16.86 19.41 -9.02
C LEU A 14 17.43 18.05 -8.66
N THR A 15 16.94 17.47 -7.57
CA THR A 15 17.14 16.07 -7.19
C THR A 15 16.32 15.12 -8.06
N VAL A 16 15.30 15.65 -8.74
CA VAL A 16 14.39 14.88 -9.61
C VAL A 16 15.15 14.31 -10.80
N ASP A 17 15.08 12.99 -10.96
CA ASP A 17 15.57 12.32 -12.15
C ASP A 17 14.48 12.34 -13.23
N ILE A 18 14.79 12.96 -14.37
CA ILE A 18 13.81 13.16 -15.45
C ILE A 18 13.33 11.83 -16.08
N THR A 19 14.14 10.79 -16.07
CA THR A 19 13.78 9.47 -16.59
C THR A 19 12.80 8.80 -15.64
N LEU A 20 13.12 8.82 -14.35
CA LEU A 20 12.28 8.26 -13.29
C LEU A 20 10.94 8.99 -13.19
N GLN A 21 10.97 10.33 -13.24
CA GLN A 21 9.79 11.19 -13.21
C GLN A 21 8.83 10.88 -14.36
N LYS A 22 9.33 10.78 -15.60
CA LYS A 22 8.50 10.45 -16.77
C LYS A 22 7.83 9.08 -16.65
N ILE A 23 8.53 8.09 -16.11
CA ILE A 23 7.94 6.76 -15.85
C ILE A 23 6.81 6.88 -14.82
N VAL A 24 7.05 7.60 -13.73
CA VAL A 24 6.05 7.82 -12.68
C VAL A 24 4.81 8.50 -13.24
N GLU A 25 4.96 9.59 -13.99
CA GLU A 25 3.85 10.34 -14.57
C GLU A 25 3.02 9.46 -15.51
N PHE A 26 3.68 8.72 -16.39
CA PHE A 26 3.01 7.84 -17.34
C PHE A 26 2.25 6.69 -16.68
N GLU A 27 2.86 5.98 -15.72
CA GLU A 27 2.18 4.86 -15.04
C GLU A 27 1.08 5.37 -14.09
N LEU A 28 1.25 6.56 -13.50
CA LEU A 28 0.23 7.19 -12.66
C LEU A 28 -0.99 7.58 -13.47
N GLU A 29 -0.81 8.26 -14.62
CA GLU A 29 -1.89 8.61 -15.55
C GLU A 29 -2.69 7.37 -15.96
N LYS A 30 -2.00 6.35 -16.49
CA LYS A 30 -2.64 5.09 -16.89
C LYS A 30 -3.38 4.43 -15.73
N GLY A 31 -2.79 4.46 -14.53
CA GLY A 31 -3.43 3.97 -13.32
C GLY A 31 -4.71 4.72 -12.98
N VAL A 32 -4.68 6.06 -13.00
CA VAL A 32 -5.85 6.88 -12.68
C VAL A 32 -6.97 6.68 -13.70
N GLU A 33 -6.64 6.68 -15.00
CA GLU A 33 -7.61 6.45 -16.08
C GLU A 33 -8.27 5.07 -15.97
N PHE A 34 -7.46 4.02 -15.83
CA PHE A 34 -7.93 2.64 -15.69
C PHE A 34 -8.85 2.46 -14.48
N LEU A 35 -8.46 3.05 -13.34
CA LEU A 35 -9.25 2.97 -12.11
C LEU A 35 -10.46 3.91 -12.08
N LYS A 36 -10.59 4.77 -13.10
CA LYS A 36 -11.52 5.92 -13.13
C LYS A 36 -11.44 6.71 -11.82
N ALA A 37 -10.22 6.83 -11.28
CA ALA A 37 -9.96 7.52 -10.02
C ALA A 37 -10.11 9.02 -10.22
N ARG A 38 -10.44 9.73 -9.14
CA ARG A 38 -10.55 11.20 -9.18
C ARG A 38 -9.18 11.85 -9.37
N SER A 39 -8.17 11.32 -8.68
CA SER A 39 -6.79 11.75 -8.83
C SER A 39 -5.83 10.66 -8.34
N GLY A 40 -4.56 10.79 -8.69
CA GLY A 40 -3.47 9.96 -8.22
C GLY A 40 -2.30 10.82 -7.76
N THR A 41 -1.48 10.30 -6.86
CA THR A 41 -0.25 10.94 -6.38
C THR A 41 0.84 9.90 -6.18
N VAL A 42 2.05 10.23 -6.62
CA VAL A 42 3.25 9.43 -6.36
C VAL A 42 4.32 10.31 -5.74
N VAL A 43 4.97 9.80 -4.69
CA VAL A 43 6.14 10.41 -4.08
C VAL A 43 7.19 9.33 -3.90
N ALA A 44 8.37 9.54 -4.48
CA ALA A 44 9.51 8.65 -4.34
C ALA A 44 10.73 9.42 -3.83
N VAL A 45 11.37 8.90 -2.79
CA VAL A 45 12.49 9.55 -2.11
C VAL A 45 13.65 8.60 -1.92
N ASN A 46 14.88 9.14 -1.93
CA ASN A 46 16.03 8.44 -1.40
C ASN A 46 16.00 8.53 0.14
N PRO A 47 15.92 7.40 0.86
CA PRO A 47 15.78 7.43 2.31
C PRO A 47 17.04 7.90 3.05
N GLU A 48 18.23 7.64 2.50
CA GLU A 48 19.52 8.01 3.11
C GLU A 48 19.73 9.53 3.10
N THR A 49 19.29 10.19 2.03
CA THR A 49 19.56 11.63 1.81
C THR A 49 18.35 12.53 2.04
N GLY A 50 17.14 12.03 1.81
CA GLY A 50 15.92 12.84 1.72
C GLY A 50 15.71 13.49 0.34
N GLU A 51 16.51 13.14 -0.67
CA GLU A 51 16.31 13.64 -2.04
C GLU A 51 14.95 13.17 -2.60
N ILE A 52 14.21 14.10 -3.19
CA ILE A 52 13.02 13.76 -3.98
C ILE A 52 13.46 13.24 -5.35
N LEU A 53 13.28 11.94 -5.59
CA LEU A 53 13.64 11.30 -6.86
C LEU A 53 12.55 11.53 -7.92
N ALA A 54 11.29 11.44 -7.51
CA ALA A 54 10.13 11.75 -8.32
C ALA A 54 8.94 12.19 -7.46
N MET A 55 8.14 13.12 -7.97
CA MET A 55 6.93 13.62 -7.32
C MET A 55 5.90 14.00 -8.37
N ALA A 56 4.78 13.31 -8.42
CA ALA A 56 3.76 13.50 -9.45
C ALA A 56 2.36 13.53 -8.86
N SER A 57 1.48 14.32 -9.48
CA SER A 57 0.04 14.36 -9.22
C SER A 57 -0.67 14.30 -10.57
N TYR A 58 -1.76 13.53 -10.65
CA TYR A 58 -2.60 13.45 -11.83
C TYR A 58 -4.09 13.57 -11.42
N PRO A 59 -4.96 14.30 -12.15
CA PRO A 59 -4.69 15.04 -13.38
C PRO A 59 -3.68 16.19 -13.19
N SER A 60 -2.86 16.43 -14.21
CA SER A 60 -1.86 17.51 -14.27
C SER A 60 -2.26 18.57 -15.31
N PHE A 61 -1.34 19.47 -15.64
CA PHE A 61 -1.52 20.47 -16.68
C PHE A 61 -0.24 20.64 -17.50
N ASP A 62 -0.36 21.09 -18.75
CA ASP A 62 0.80 21.49 -19.55
C ASP A 62 1.17 22.95 -19.20
N PRO A 63 2.37 23.22 -18.65
CA PRO A 63 2.78 24.59 -18.32
C PRO A 63 2.95 25.50 -19.56
N MET A 64 3.07 24.92 -20.76
CA MET A 64 3.15 25.65 -22.04
C MET A 64 1.77 25.98 -22.62
N ASP A 65 0.72 25.21 -22.29
CA ASP A 65 -0.65 25.53 -22.64
C ASP A 65 -1.46 25.96 -21.42
N ARG A 66 -1.59 27.28 -21.27
CA ARG A 66 -2.28 27.89 -20.13
C ARG A 66 -3.78 28.07 -20.32
N LYS A 67 -4.36 27.54 -21.41
CA LYS A 67 -5.80 27.61 -21.64
C LYS A 67 -6.51 26.62 -20.72
N ASP A 68 -7.59 27.08 -20.10
CA ASP A 68 -8.52 26.24 -19.31
C ASP A 68 -7.87 25.38 -18.19
N ILE A 69 -6.79 25.87 -17.56
CA ILE A 69 -6.19 25.18 -16.41
C ILE A 69 -7.14 25.27 -15.19
N ALA A 70 -7.67 24.11 -14.78
CA ALA A 70 -8.44 24.00 -13.54
C ALA A 70 -7.54 24.09 -12.30
N TYR A 71 -7.95 24.84 -11.27
CA TYR A 71 -7.17 25.01 -10.04
C TYR A 71 -6.72 23.68 -9.41
N GLU A 72 -7.57 22.65 -9.47
CA GLU A 72 -7.28 21.32 -8.91
C GLU A 72 -6.08 20.60 -9.55
N THR A 73 -5.75 20.91 -10.82
CA THR A 73 -4.64 20.28 -11.55
C THR A 73 -3.31 20.99 -11.31
N ILE A 74 -3.32 22.22 -10.78
CA ILE A 74 -2.12 22.99 -10.44
C ILE A 74 -1.54 22.53 -9.09
N LYS A 75 -2.37 21.96 -8.21
CA LYS A 75 -1.95 21.59 -6.85
C LYS A 75 -0.94 20.46 -6.89
N ASN A 76 0.20 20.66 -6.23
CA ASN A 76 1.07 19.55 -5.85
C ASN A 76 0.44 18.81 -4.67
N LYS A 77 -0.36 17.78 -4.97
CA LYS A 77 -1.14 17.04 -3.96
C LYS A 77 -0.26 16.29 -2.96
N ALA A 78 1.01 16.05 -3.30
CA ALA A 78 1.98 15.44 -2.40
C ALA A 78 2.24 16.25 -1.12
N ILE A 79 2.10 17.57 -1.18
CA ILE A 79 2.39 18.49 -0.05
C ILE A 79 1.20 19.36 0.36
N THR A 80 0.21 19.53 -0.52
CA THR A 80 -0.92 20.45 -0.29
C THR A 80 -2.18 19.76 0.25
N ASP A 81 -2.34 18.46 -0.01
CA ASP A 81 -3.49 17.67 0.42
C ASP A 81 -3.07 16.70 1.53
N TYR A 82 -3.99 16.40 2.45
CA TYR A 82 -3.80 15.37 3.47
C TYR A 82 -4.99 14.42 3.49
N TYR A 83 -4.75 13.19 3.93
CA TYR A 83 -5.74 12.13 3.96
C TYR A 83 -5.56 11.24 5.18
N ALA A 84 -6.58 10.46 5.53
CA ALA A 84 -6.41 9.40 6.52
C ALA A 84 -5.54 8.28 5.93
N PRO A 85 -4.36 7.97 6.49
CA PRO A 85 -3.46 6.96 5.91
C PRO A 85 -4.03 5.54 5.97
N GLY A 86 -4.90 5.26 6.94
CA GLY A 86 -5.40 3.91 7.19
C GLY A 86 -4.26 2.94 7.48
N SER A 87 -4.34 1.73 6.91
CA SER A 87 -3.41 0.64 7.25
C SER A 87 -1.93 0.88 6.92
N THR A 88 -1.57 1.87 6.09
CA THR A 88 -0.14 2.25 5.92
C THR A 88 0.45 2.83 7.19
N PHE A 89 -0.36 3.40 8.08
CA PHE A 89 0.09 3.98 9.34
C PHE A 89 0.57 2.93 10.36
N LYS A 90 0.16 1.68 10.19
CA LYS A 90 0.50 0.57 11.09
C LYS A 90 2.00 0.36 11.26
N LEU A 91 2.82 0.77 10.28
CA LEU A 91 4.28 0.77 10.44
C LEU A 91 4.72 1.55 11.68
N PHE A 92 4.17 2.74 11.92
CA PHE A 92 4.56 3.59 13.04
C PHE A 92 4.07 3.05 14.38
N THR A 93 2.89 2.43 14.39
CA THR A 93 2.38 1.75 15.57
C THR A 93 3.21 0.51 15.91
N ALA A 94 3.61 -0.27 14.91
CA ALA A 94 4.54 -1.39 15.12
C ALA A 94 5.90 -0.89 15.61
N ALA A 95 6.41 0.20 15.03
CA ALA A 95 7.68 0.79 15.43
C ALA A 95 7.67 1.23 16.90
N ALA A 96 6.64 1.97 17.31
CA ALA A 96 6.47 2.37 18.71
C ALA A 96 6.35 1.14 19.64
N ALA A 97 5.63 0.09 19.24
CA ALA A 97 5.48 -1.11 20.06
C ALA A 97 6.80 -1.90 20.25
N LEU A 98 7.63 -1.96 19.21
CA LEU A 98 8.96 -2.59 19.28
C LEU A 98 9.94 -1.78 20.13
N GLU A 99 9.96 -0.45 19.96
CA GLU A 99 10.80 0.46 20.76
C GLU A 99 10.45 0.40 22.26
N GLU A 100 9.17 0.28 22.56
CA GLU A 100 8.68 0.12 23.93
C GLU A 100 8.95 -1.28 24.51
N GLY A 101 9.43 -2.22 23.70
CA GLY A 101 9.73 -3.60 24.12
C GLY A 101 8.49 -4.39 24.54
N ILE A 102 7.29 -3.95 24.17
CA ILE A 102 6.03 -4.60 24.58
C ILE A 102 5.59 -5.72 23.64
N ILE A 103 6.24 -5.84 22.47
CA ILE A 103 5.96 -6.88 21.48
C ILE A 103 7.24 -7.26 20.72
N ALA A 104 7.33 -8.51 20.30
CA ALA A 104 8.30 -9.05 19.34
C ALA A 104 7.57 -9.75 18.17
N GLU A 105 8.30 -10.08 17.11
CA GLU A 105 7.72 -10.58 15.85
C GLU A 105 6.91 -11.86 16.02
N GLU A 106 7.40 -12.77 16.87
CA GLU A 106 6.81 -14.09 17.10
C GLU A 106 5.91 -14.16 18.32
N ASP A 107 5.71 -13.03 19.01
CA ASP A 107 4.77 -12.95 20.10
C ASP A 107 3.36 -13.24 19.60
N THR A 108 2.62 -14.01 20.39
CA THR A 108 1.22 -14.33 20.07
C THR A 108 0.34 -13.14 20.43
N VAL A 109 -0.37 -12.61 19.43
CA VAL A 109 -1.38 -11.57 19.57
C VAL A 109 -2.77 -12.14 19.27
N ASP A 110 -3.82 -11.56 19.86
CA ASP A 110 -5.19 -12.01 19.66
C ASP A 110 -6.00 -10.96 18.88
N GLY A 111 -6.50 -11.34 17.69
CA GLY A 111 -7.44 -10.53 16.91
C GLY A 111 -8.85 -10.44 17.51
N CYS A 112 -9.12 -11.10 18.64
CA CYS A 112 -10.41 -11.07 19.35
C CYS A 112 -11.61 -11.50 18.49
N GLY A 113 -11.41 -12.44 17.56
CA GLY A 113 -12.43 -12.83 16.59
C GLY A 113 -12.67 -11.80 15.49
N GLY A 114 -11.79 -10.81 15.34
CA GLY A 114 -11.85 -9.73 14.36
C GLY A 114 -12.63 -8.49 14.81
N SER A 115 -12.96 -8.37 16.10
CA SER A 115 -13.70 -7.21 16.62
C SER A 115 -13.35 -6.94 18.07
N ILE A 116 -13.11 -5.67 18.41
CA ILE A 116 -12.90 -5.23 19.79
C ILE A 116 -13.62 -3.91 20.05
N ARG A 117 -14.18 -3.77 21.26
CA ARG A 117 -14.86 -2.55 21.68
C ARG A 117 -13.91 -1.67 22.48
N PHE A 118 -13.72 -0.44 22.03
CA PHE A 118 -13.08 0.64 22.77
C PHE A 118 -14.16 1.65 23.16
N TYR A 119 -14.48 1.75 24.45
CA TYR A 119 -15.54 2.63 24.96
C TYR A 119 -16.88 2.44 24.20
N ASP A 120 -17.35 3.46 23.48
CA ASP A 120 -18.61 3.48 22.71
C ASP A 120 -18.43 3.06 21.24
N LYS A 121 -17.20 2.73 20.81
CA LYS A 121 -16.89 2.36 19.43
C LYS A 121 -16.36 0.94 19.31
N THR A 122 -16.64 0.32 18.16
CA THR A 122 -16.14 -1.01 17.82
C THR A 122 -15.17 -0.89 16.64
N ILE A 123 -13.96 -1.41 16.82
CA ILE A 123 -12.97 -1.54 15.76
C ILE A 123 -13.06 -2.95 15.22
N VAL A 124 -13.15 -3.07 13.88
CA VAL A 124 -13.41 -4.33 13.19
C VAL A 124 -12.31 -4.59 12.16
N ASP A 125 -11.86 -5.84 12.10
CA ASP A 125 -10.94 -6.33 11.08
C ASP A 125 -11.68 -6.64 9.78
N SER A 126 -10.94 -6.69 8.67
CA SER A 126 -11.53 -7.03 7.37
C SER A 126 -12.11 -8.45 7.30
N HIS A 127 -11.74 -9.32 8.24
CA HIS A 127 -12.22 -10.69 8.39
C HIS A 127 -11.93 -11.18 9.82
N PRO A 128 -12.59 -12.25 10.30
CA PRO A 128 -12.31 -12.82 11.61
C PRO A 128 -10.85 -13.20 11.77
N MET A 129 -10.24 -12.74 12.85
CA MET A 129 -8.85 -12.99 13.21
C MET A 129 -8.77 -13.44 14.68
N PHE A 130 -8.01 -14.48 14.94
CA PHE A 130 -7.83 -15.05 16.28
C PHE A 130 -6.37 -14.90 16.69
N LYS A 131 -5.87 -15.83 17.50
CA LYS A 131 -4.46 -15.89 17.87
C LYS A 131 -3.58 -16.14 16.64
N MET A 132 -2.56 -15.31 16.48
CA MET A 132 -1.56 -15.35 15.41
C MET A 132 -0.26 -14.70 15.91
N THR A 133 0.84 -14.83 15.18
CA THR A 133 2.05 -14.07 15.52
C THR A 133 1.88 -12.59 15.19
N PHE A 134 2.68 -11.71 15.81
CA PHE A 134 2.65 -10.29 15.48
C PHE A 134 3.01 -10.03 14.01
N ALA A 135 3.97 -10.78 13.46
CA ALA A 135 4.29 -10.77 12.03
C ALA A 135 3.06 -11.13 11.17
N GLU A 136 2.31 -12.18 11.52
CA GLU A 136 1.05 -12.54 10.83
C GLU A 136 0.00 -11.43 10.95
N ALA A 137 -0.07 -10.73 12.08
CA ALA A 137 -1.00 -9.60 12.27
C ALA A 137 -0.65 -8.40 11.37
N ILE A 138 0.64 -8.14 11.12
CA ILE A 138 1.13 -7.16 10.13
C ILE A 138 0.72 -7.57 8.72
N GLU A 139 1.00 -8.83 8.34
CA GLU A 139 0.71 -9.39 7.01
C GLU A 139 -0.78 -9.33 6.67
N ASN A 140 -1.63 -9.66 7.64
CA ASN A 140 -3.09 -9.67 7.49
C ASN A 140 -3.72 -8.30 7.79
N SER A 141 -2.93 -7.34 8.28
CA SER A 141 -3.36 -5.98 8.57
C SER A 141 -4.53 -5.93 9.56
N SER A 142 -4.41 -6.61 10.71
CA SER A 142 -5.43 -6.51 11.79
C SER A 142 -5.54 -5.06 12.28
N ASN A 143 -6.73 -4.47 12.30
CA ASN A 143 -7.02 -3.21 12.99
C ASN A 143 -7.08 -3.41 14.51
N VAL A 144 -7.67 -4.53 14.95
CA VAL A 144 -7.84 -4.87 16.38
C VAL A 144 -6.50 -4.91 17.11
N VAL A 145 -5.52 -5.65 16.57
CA VAL A 145 -4.19 -5.76 17.19
C VAL A 145 -3.52 -4.39 17.29
N PHE A 146 -3.54 -3.61 16.22
CA PHE A 146 -2.86 -2.31 16.16
C PHE A 146 -3.53 -1.24 17.02
N ALA A 147 -4.86 -1.24 17.09
CA ALA A 147 -5.60 -0.41 18.02
C ALA A 147 -5.27 -0.75 19.49
N SER A 148 -5.14 -2.05 19.78
CA SER A 148 -4.78 -2.54 21.11
C SER A 148 -3.36 -2.17 21.50
N LEU A 149 -2.39 -2.30 20.59
CA LEU A 149 -1.00 -1.90 20.82
C LEU A 149 -0.88 -0.39 21.07
N ALA A 150 -1.49 0.44 20.22
CA ALA A 150 -1.46 1.90 20.40
C ALA A 150 -2.03 2.30 21.77
N ASN A 151 -3.16 1.69 22.17
CA ASN A 151 -3.77 1.94 23.48
C ASN A 151 -2.94 1.38 24.65
N ALA A 152 -2.21 0.28 24.47
CA ALA A 152 -1.31 -0.26 25.48
C ALA A 152 -0.11 0.67 25.72
N ILE A 153 0.49 1.20 24.65
CA ILE A 153 1.61 2.17 24.72
C ILE A 153 1.16 3.45 25.44
N GLU A 154 -0.02 3.97 25.11
CA GLU A 154 -0.53 5.21 25.71
C GLU A 154 -0.90 5.05 27.19
N LYS A 155 -1.24 3.83 27.63
CA LYS A 155 -1.56 3.52 29.03
C LYS A 155 -0.34 3.21 29.89
N ALA A 156 0.84 3.01 29.29
CA ALA A 156 2.08 2.81 30.03
C ALA A 156 2.42 4.06 30.86
N GLU A 157 3.21 3.92 31.92
CA GLU A 157 3.59 5.05 32.78
C GLU A 157 4.24 6.18 31.97
N GLY A 158 3.70 7.40 32.09
CA GLY A 158 4.08 8.56 31.28
C GLY A 158 2.99 8.93 30.27
N SER A 159 2.37 10.09 30.45
CA SER A 159 1.34 10.60 29.52
C SER A 159 1.88 10.71 28.09
N SER A 160 1.11 10.25 27.09
CA SER A 160 1.30 10.62 25.68
C SER A 160 2.52 10.04 24.97
N ARG A 161 2.97 8.83 25.38
CA ARG A 161 4.08 8.13 24.72
C ARG A 161 3.78 7.83 23.25
N PHE A 162 2.59 7.33 22.93
CA PHE A 162 2.24 7.01 21.55
C PHE A 162 2.21 8.27 20.68
N TYR A 163 1.63 9.35 21.21
CA TYR A 163 1.65 10.66 20.53
C TYR A 163 3.08 11.16 20.27
N LYS A 164 4.01 10.96 21.22
CA LYS A 164 5.41 11.35 21.06
C LYS A 164 6.06 10.64 19.88
N TYR A 165 5.95 9.32 19.76
CA TYR A 165 6.48 8.59 18.60
C TYR A 165 5.93 9.14 17.28
N ILE A 166 4.62 9.34 17.20
CA ILE A 166 3.98 9.90 15.99
C ILE A 166 4.54 11.28 15.64
N ARG A 167 4.75 12.13 16.65
CA ARG A 167 5.37 13.46 16.46
C ARG A 167 6.83 13.37 16.05
N ASP A 168 7.58 12.41 16.60
CA ASP A 168 8.99 12.20 16.29
C ASP A 168 9.19 11.71 14.86
N PHE A 169 8.27 10.88 14.33
CA PHE A 169 8.18 10.56 12.90
C PHE A 169 7.79 11.76 12.00
N GLY A 170 7.47 12.93 12.57
CA GLY A 170 7.21 14.17 11.85
C GLY A 170 5.74 14.49 11.57
N PHE A 171 4.80 13.64 12.01
CA PHE A 171 3.38 13.86 11.72
C PHE A 171 2.79 15.07 12.46
N GLY A 172 1.92 15.81 11.79
CA GLY A 172 1.31 17.05 12.32
C GLY A 172 2.22 18.28 12.25
N ALA A 173 3.38 18.19 11.59
CA ALA A 173 4.26 19.32 11.29
C ALA A 173 4.66 19.29 9.81
N PRO A 174 4.88 20.45 9.15
CA PRO A 174 5.48 20.47 7.83
C PRO A 174 6.84 19.75 7.85
N THR A 175 7.16 19.00 6.80
CA THR A 175 8.45 18.32 6.63
C THR A 175 9.58 19.32 6.41
N GLY A 176 9.24 20.53 5.93
CA GLY A 176 10.19 21.60 5.66
C GLY A 176 10.85 21.49 4.29
N ILE A 177 10.24 20.74 3.36
CA ILE A 177 10.64 20.70 1.95
C ILE A 177 10.78 22.13 1.41
N ASP A 178 11.72 22.34 0.50
CA ASP A 178 12.07 23.61 -0.14
C ASP A 178 11.06 24.04 -1.22
N ILE A 179 9.78 23.70 -1.04
CA ILE A 179 8.65 24.06 -1.92
C ILE A 179 7.57 24.77 -1.08
N ILE A 180 7.00 25.83 -1.65
CA ILE A 180 5.92 26.59 -1.01
C ILE A 180 4.59 25.82 -0.99
N GLY A 181 3.74 26.11 0.00
CA GLY A 181 2.38 25.57 0.07
C GLY A 181 2.24 24.25 0.83
N GLU A 182 3.30 23.77 1.49
CA GLU A 182 3.24 22.58 2.34
C GLU A 182 2.26 22.77 3.51
N VAL A 183 1.33 21.82 3.65
CA VAL A 183 0.43 21.75 4.81
C VAL A 183 0.97 20.78 5.87
N LYS A 184 0.59 20.99 7.13
CA LYS A 184 1.07 20.19 8.27
C LYS A 184 0.33 18.86 8.49
N GLY A 185 -0.69 18.56 7.68
CA GLY A 185 -1.66 17.50 7.98
C GLY A 185 -2.58 17.85 9.16
N ASN A 186 -3.15 16.82 9.79
CA ASN A 186 -4.02 16.94 10.96
C ASN A 186 -3.68 15.89 12.01
N LEU A 187 -3.15 16.34 13.15
CA LEU A 187 -2.89 15.50 14.32
C LEU A 187 -3.40 16.24 15.55
N LEU A 188 -4.39 15.65 16.24
CA LEU A 188 -4.92 16.20 17.48
C LEU A 188 -3.83 16.20 18.55
N LYS A 189 -3.84 17.20 19.44
CA LYS A 189 -2.97 17.19 20.62
C LYS A 189 -3.58 16.28 21.71
N PRO A 190 -2.77 15.69 22.61
CA PRO A 190 -3.26 14.76 23.63
C PRO A 190 -4.39 15.31 24.50
N GLU A 191 -4.42 16.62 24.77
CA GLU A 191 -5.48 17.24 25.59
C GLU A 191 -6.86 17.20 24.92
N LYS A 192 -6.91 16.91 23.62
CA LYS A 192 -8.14 16.76 22.83
C LYS A 192 -8.49 15.31 22.53
N PHE A 193 -7.70 14.34 23.03
CA PHE A 193 -7.98 12.94 22.79
C PHE A 193 -9.26 12.52 23.53
N THR A 194 -10.09 11.76 22.84
CA THR A 194 -11.20 11.04 23.46
C THR A 194 -10.73 9.65 23.89
N GLY A 195 -11.57 8.89 24.58
CA GLY A 195 -11.24 7.52 24.99
C GLY A 195 -10.87 6.58 23.82
N VAL A 196 -11.23 6.92 22.57
CA VAL A 196 -10.99 6.09 21.39
C VAL A 196 -9.88 6.63 20.47
N THR A 197 -9.47 7.88 20.64
CA THR A 197 -8.59 8.57 19.67
C THR A 197 -7.27 7.84 19.45
N THR A 198 -6.58 7.44 20.51
CA THR A 198 -5.32 6.68 20.40
C THR A 198 -5.50 5.37 19.64
N ALA A 199 -6.57 4.63 19.94
CA ALA A 199 -6.86 3.35 19.28
C ALA A 199 -7.11 3.53 17.77
N TYR A 200 -7.86 4.58 17.40
CA TYR A 200 -8.13 4.91 15.99
C TYR A 200 -6.87 5.37 15.24
N ILE A 201 -6.05 6.21 15.87
CA ILE A 201 -4.74 6.60 15.31
C ILE A 201 -3.86 5.37 15.11
N GLY A 202 -3.89 4.41 16.04
CA GLY A 202 -3.15 3.14 15.97
C GLY A 202 -3.30 2.38 14.65
N HIS A 203 -4.43 2.50 13.96
CA HIS A 203 -4.66 1.88 12.65
C HIS A 203 -4.95 2.89 11.52
N GLY A 204 -4.57 4.16 11.73
CA GLY A 204 -4.51 5.20 10.72
C GLY A 204 -5.79 6.00 10.47
N TYR A 205 -6.67 6.10 11.46
CA TYR A 205 -7.84 6.99 11.49
C TYR A 205 -7.68 8.06 12.58
N GLU A 206 -8.53 9.09 12.58
CA GLU A 206 -8.36 10.29 13.45
C GLU A 206 -7.02 11.03 13.31
N ILE A 207 -6.28 10.72 12.24
CA ILE A 207 -5.07 11.42 11.80
C ILE A 207 -5.15 11.69 10.30
N GLY A 208 -4.69 12.87 9.88
CA GLY A 208 -4.52 13.26 8.49
C GLY A 208 -3.05 13.50 8.19
N VAL A 209 -2.51 12.86 7.16
CA VAL A 209 -1.09 12.99 6.77
C VAL A 209 -1.00 13.41 5.31
N THR A 210 0.00 14.21 4.96
CA THR A 210 0.33 14.43 3.54
C THR A 210 1.01 13.20 2.96
N PRO A 211 0.90 12.95 1.64
CA PRO A 211 1.68 11.90 0.98
C PRO A 211 3.18 12.00 1.30
N LEU A 212 3.76 13.21 1.28
CA LEU A 212 5.16 13.41 1.63
C LEU A 212 5.49 13.05 3.09
N GLN A 213 4.65 13.43 4.06
CA GLN A 213 4.86 13.06 5.47
C GLN A 213 4.88 11.53 5.65
N LEU A 214 3.94 10.82 5.02
CA LEU A 214 3.90 9.36 5.10
C LEU A 214 5.15 8.73 4.47
N THR A 215 5.55 9.22 3.29
CA THR A 215 6.76 8.74 2.60
C THR A 215 8.02 8.99 3.44
N MET A 216 8.18 10.16 4.04
CA MET A 216 9.34 10.45 4.90
C MET A 216 9.35 9.64 6.20
N GLY A 217 8.18 9.32 6.77
CA GLY A 217 8.10 8.40 7.90
C GLY A 217 8.58 6.99 7.53
N TYR A 218 8.19 6.47 6.36
CA TYR A 218 8.73 5.21 5.85
C TYR A 218 10.22 5.32 5.51
N ALA A 219 10.66 6.47 4.99
CA ALA A 219 12.07 6.75 4.72
C ALA A 219 12.93 6.67 5.98
N ALA A 220 12.42 7.11 7.13
CA ALA A 220 13.13 6.92 8.40
C ALA A 220 13.32 5.43 8.75
N VAL A 221 12.29 4.60 8.59
CA VAL A 221 12.43 3.14 8.81
C VAL A 221 13.33 2.49 7.76
N ALA A 222 13.32 2.99 6.53
CA ALA A 222 14.21 2.58 5.46
C ALA A 222 15.68 2.91 5.75
N ASN A 223 15.92 4.08 6.35
CA ASN A 223 17.24 4.62 6.72
C ASN A 223 17.61 4.30 8.17
N ASP A 224 17.38 3.06 8.61
CA ASP A 224 17.81 2.57 9.93
C ASP A 224 17.37 3.44 11.12
N GLY A 225 16.18 4.05 11.02
CA GLY A 225 15.60 4.89 12.05
C GLY A 225 15.97 6.38 11.95
N LEU A 226 16.70 6.81 10.92
CA LEU A 226 17.14 8.19 10.74
C LEU A 226 16.18 8.99 9.84
N LEU A 227 15.49 9.97 10.42
CA LEU A 227 14.59 10.86 9.69
C LEU A 227 15.39 11.99 9.03
N MET A 228 15.39 12.01 7.70
CA MET A 228 16.03 13.06 6.90
C MET A 228 15.06 14.19 6.57
N LYS A 229 15.60 15.39 6.31
CA LYS A 229 14.83 16.51 5.77
C LYS A 229 14.65 16.32 4.26
N PRO A 230 13.43 16.33 3.71
CA PRO A 230 13.25 16.25 2.26
C PRO A 230 13.69 17.55 1.58
N TYR A 231 14.22 17.43 0.36
CA TYR A 231 14.59 18.58 -0.49
C TYR A 231 14.55 18.23 -1.98
N ILE A 232 14.27 19.25 -2.82
CA ILE A 232 14.17 19.12 -4.28
C ILE A 232 15.29 19.86 -5.01
N VAL A 233 15.87 20.91 -4.45
CA VAL A 233 16.98 21.65 -5.08
C VAL A 233 18.29 21.00 -4.66
N LYS A 234 19.04 20.45 -5.62
CA LYS A 234 20.36 19.82 -5.39
C LYS A 234 21.49 20.84 -5.49
N GLU A 235 21.50 21.64 -6.56
CA GLU A 235 22.55 22.64 -6.82
C GLU A 235 21.94 23.95 -7.33
N ILE A 236 22.60 25.05 -7.01
CA ILE A 236 22.35 26.39 -7.55
C ILE A 236 23.63 26.82 -8.27
N ALA A 237 23.51 27.17 -9.54
CA ALA A 237 24.63 27.58 -10.38
C ALA A 237 24.32 28.89 -11.13
N THR A 238 25.36 29.59 -11.59
CA THR A 238 25.20 30.71 -12.52
C THR A 238 24.71 30.22 -13.88
N SER A 239 24.25 31.16 -14.74
CA SER A 239 23.91 30.85 -16.14
C SER A 239 25.09 30.28 -16.94
N SER A 240 26.33 30.52 -16.50
CA SER A 240 27.55 29.97 -17.10
C SER A 240 27.97 28.61 -16.53
N GLY A 241 27.18 28.02 -15.63
CA GLY A 241 27.45 26.73 -15.00
C GLY A 241 28.40 26.78 -13.79
N LYS A 242 28.77 27.97 -13.29
CA LYS A 242 29.60 28.07 -12.07
C LYS A 242 28.73 27.72 -10.86
N LEU A 243 29.12 26.69 -10.11
CA LEU A 243 28.44 26.30 -8.88
C LEU A 243 28.50 27.46 -7.85
N ILE A 244 27.33 27.81 -7.33
CA ILE A 244 27.15 28.81 -6.26
C ILE A 244 26.90 28.12 -4.92
N LYS A 245 26.05 27.08 -4.92
CA LYS A 245 25.68 26.36 -3.72
C LYS A 245 25.25 24.93 -4.06
N GLU A 246 25.75 23.98 -3.30
CA GLU A 246 25.23 22.61 -3.26
C GLU A 246 24.42 22.43 -1.97
N ILE A 247 23.31 21.69 -2.04
CA ILE A 247 22.45 21.41 -0.90
C ILE A 247 22.79 20.04 -0.36
N GLU A 248 23.33 20.01 0.85
CA GLU A 248 23.70 18.78 1.54
C GLU A 248 22.50 18.13 2.25
N PRO A 249 22.42 16.79 2.29
CA PRO A 249 21.47 16.06 3.11
C PRO A 249 21.48 16.51 4.57
N LYS A 250 20.30 16.62 5.18
CA LYS A 250 20.16 17.04 6.58
C LYS A 250 19.42 16.02 7.42
N LEU A 251 20.14 15.40 8.35
CA LEU A 251 19.54 14.60 9.42
C LEU A 251 18.72 15.48 10.36
N ILE A 252 17.47 15.10 10.60
CA ILE A 252 16.60 15.77 11.56
C ILE A 252 16.72 15.14 12.94
N ARG A 253 16.63 13.81 13.03
CA ARG A 253 16.77 13.01 14.26
C ARG A 253 16.77 11.51 13.97
N GLN A 254 17.17 10.71 14.94
CA GLN A 254 16.84 9.29 15.01
C GLN A 254 15.48 9.12 15.71
N VAL A 255 14.57 8.34 15.11
CA VAL A 255 13.20 8.14 15.60
C VAL A 255 12.97 6.76 16.21
N ILE A 256 13.77 5.77 15.82
CA ILE A 256 13.80 4.40 16.35
C ILE A 256 15.22 3.84 16.27
N GLU A 257 15.49 2.75 16.97
CA GLU A 257 16.77 2.04 16.90
C GLU A 257 16.94 1.31 15.56
N GLU A 258 18.19 1.25 15.10
CA GLU A 258 18.59 0.61 13.84
C GLU A 258 18.11 -0.85 13.76
N GLU A 259 18.24 -1.59 14.86
CA GLU A 259 17.81 -2.99 14.95
C GLU A 259 16.30 -3.11 14.75
N ASN A 260 15.51 -2.25 15.40
CA ASN A 260 14.06 -2.26 15.27
C ASN A 260 13.61 -1.83 13.86
N ALA A 261 14.29 -0.87 13.24
CA ALA A 261 14.07 -0.50 11.85
C ALA A 261 14.23 -1.71 10.91
N ARG A 262 15.31 -2.48 11.07
CA ARG A 262 15.57 -3.70 10.27
C ARG A 262 14.55 -4.80 10.51
N ARG A 263 14.17 -5.03 11.77
CA ARG A 263 13.11 -5.99 12.16
C ARG A 263 11.77 -5.63 11.50
N LEU A 264 11.41 -4.34 11.51
CA LEU A 264 10.21 -3.85 10.81
C LEU A 264 10.27 -4.11 9.31
N ARG A 265 11.38 -3.75 8.64
CA ARG A 265 11.53 -4.00 7.19
C ARG A 265 11.30 -5.47 6.87
N LYS A 266 11.92 -6.37 7.63
CA LYS A 266 11.76 -7.83 7.47
C LYS A 266 10.31 -8.29 7.63
N MET A 267 9.58 -7.82 8.64
CA MET A 267 8.16 -8.15 8.79
C MET A 267 7.31 -7.61 7.63
N PHE A 268 7.63 -6.41 7.14
CA PHE A 268 6.88 -5.76 6.06
C PHE A 268 7.16 -6.36 4.67
N VAL A 269 8.27 -7.10 4.49
CA VAL A 269 8.43 -7.99 3.32
C VAL A 269 7.32 -9.05 3.28
N GLY A 270 6.93 -9.59 4.44
CA GLY A 270 5.85 -10.57 4.55
C GLY A 270 4.53 -10.08 3.97
N VAL A 271 4.25 -8.76 4.06
CA VAL A 271 3.05 -8.15 3.49
C VAL A 271 3.01 -8.30 1.97
N VAL A 272 4.15 -8.13 1.30
CA VAL A 272 4.28 -8.20 -0.16
C VAL A 272 4.42 -9.65 -0.63
N GLU A 273 5.09 -10.51 0.12
CA GLU A 273 5.28 -11.91 -0.30
C GLU A 273 4.07 -12.80 -0.01
N ARG A 274 3.39 -12.59 1.12
CA ARG A 274 2.35 -13.50 1.63
C ARG A 274 1.05 -12.80 2.03
N GLY A 275 1.11 -11.49 2.28
CA GLY A 275 0.01 -10.72 2.88
C GLY A 275 -0.85 -9.95 1.88
N THR A 276 -1.33 -8.79 2.33
CA THR A 276 -2.25 -7.93 1.57
C THR A 276 -1.63 -7.25 0.33
N GLY A 277 -0.30 -7.23 0.21
CA GLY A 277 0.45 -6.44 -0.77
C GLY A 277 1.01 -7.22 -1.96
N THR A 278 0.57 -8.46 -2.18
CA THR A 278 1.12 -9.36 -3.21
C THR A 278 1.05 -8.84 -4.65
N THR A 279 0.12 -7.95 -4.95
CA THR A 279 0.01 -7.28 -6.25
C THR A 279 1.17 -6.33 -6.55
N ALA A 280 1.88 -5.85 -5.52
CA ALA A 280 3.03 -4.97 -5.65
C ALA A 280 4.36 -5.72 -5.83
N ARG A 281 4.35 -7.06 -5.76
CA ARG A 281 5.57 -7.88 -5.85
C ARG A 281 6.22 -7.78 -7.22
N VAL A 282 7.51 -7.46 -7.24
CA VAL A 282 8.39 -7.46 -8.41
C VAL A 282 9.36 -8.63 -8.28
N GLU A 283 9.48 -9.44 -9.32
CA GLU A 283 10.38 -10.59 -9.30
C GLU A 283 11.85 -10.14 -9.27
N GLY A 284 12.68 -10.79 -8.46
CA GLY A 284 14.10 -10.46 -8.34
C GLY A 284 14.44 -9.35 -7.36
N ILE A 285 13.47 -8.67 -6.74
CA ILE A 285 13.71 -7.65 -5.71
C ILE A 285 12.76 -7.83 -4.53
N ASN A 286 13.30 -7.81 -3.32
CA ASN A 286 12.49 -7.84 -2.11
C ASN A 286 11.97 -6.43 -1.82
N ILE A 287 10.66 -6.33 -1.57
CA ILE A 287 9.99 -5.06 -1.25
C ILE A 287 9.37 -5.17 0.14
N ALA A 288 9.76 -4.29 1.04
CA ALA A 288 9.08 -4.11 2.32
C ALA A 288 8.00 -3.06 2.13
N GLY A 289 6.72 -3.41 2.32
CA GLY A 289 5.65 -2.47 1.98
C GLY A 289 4.34 -2.71 2.70
N LYS A 290 3.38 -1.80 2.48
CA LYS A 290 2.07 -1.86 3.10
C LYS A 290 0.98 -1.28 2.20
N THR A 291 -0.15 -1.98 2.15
CA THR A 291 -1.39 -1.46 1.58
C THR A 291 -2.13 -0.58 2.58
N GLY A 292 -2.78 0.46 2.07
CA GLY A 292 -3.72 1.31 2.79
C GLY A 292 -5.06 1.37 2.07
N THR A 293 -6.12 1.17 2.82
CA THR A 293 -7.49 1.54 2.42
C THR A 293 -8.09 2.35 3.55
N SER A 294 -8.52 3.57 3.25
CA SER A 294 -9.18 4.43 4.23
C SER A 294 -10.46 5.01 3.66
N GLN A 295 -11.50 5.03 4.49
CA GLN A 295 -12.75 5.70 4.16
C GLN A 295 -12.56 7.21 4.28
N GLN A 296 -13.07 7.96 3.31
CA GLN A 296 -13.08 9.41 3.40
C GLN A 296 -14.26 9.89 4.26
N TYR A 297 -13.96 10.80 5.17
CA TYR A 297 -14.96 11.53 5.94
C TYR A 297 -15.36 12.79 5.15
N VAL A 298 -16.58 12.80 4.60
CA VAL A 298 -17.08 13.89 3.75
C VAL A 298 -18.43 14.34 4.28
N ASN A 299 -18.58 15.64 4.60
CA ASN A 299 -19.82 16.24 5.12
C ASN A 299 -20.34 15.52 6.38
N HIS A 300 -19.49 15.37 7.39
CA HIS A 300 -19.82 14.75 8.69
C HIS A 300 -20.24 13.27 8.64
N SER A 301 -20.05 12.58 7.52
CA SER A 301 -20.28 11.14 7.41
C SER A 301 -19.22 10.44 6.57
N PHE A 302 -18.99 9.16 6.86
CA PHE A 302 -18.27 8.29 5.94
C PHE A 302 -19.20 7.97 4.77
N LYS A 303 -18.83 8.40 3.56
CA LYS A 303 -19.62 8.09 2.37
C LYS A 303 -19.20 6.75 1.79
N THR A 304 -20.16 5.84 1.68
CA THR A 304 -19.99 4.58 0.95
C THR A 304 -19.50 4.86 -0.47
N GLY A 305 -18.38 4.23 -0.85
CA GLY A 305 -17.77 4.39 -2.18
C GLY A 305 -16.63 5.43 -2.26
N ASN A 306 -16.43 6.28 -1.25
CA ASN A 306 -15.31 7.22 -1.22
C ASN A 306 -14.14 6.67 -0.39
N TYR A 307 -13.18 6.06 -1.07
CA TYR A 307 -11.99 5.49 -0.45
C TYR A 307 -10.72 6.11 -0.99
N ASN A 308 -9.70 6.17 -0.15
CA ASN A 308 -8.32 6.28 -0.62
C ASN A 308 -7.72 4.88 -0.70
N ALA A 309 -7.12 4.57 -1.84
CA ALA A 309 -6.38 3.34 -2.05
C ALA A 309 -4.89 3.68 -2.18
N SER A 310 -4.03 3.08 -1.35
CA SER A 310 -2.61 3.36 -1.37
C SER A 310 -1.75 2.10 -1.22
N PHE A 311 -0.54 2.20 -1.74
CA PHE A 311 0.54 1.27 -1.47
C PHE A 311 1.82 2.07 -1.28
N ILE A 312 2.57 1.74 -0.24
CA ILE A 312 3.88 2.32 0.02
C ILE A 312 4.89 1.20 0.21
N GLY A 313 6.07 1.33 -0.41
CA GLY A 313 7.11 0.32 -0.39
C GLY A 313 8.51 0.93 -0.28
N MET A 314 9.39 0.20 0.39
CA MET A 314 10.82 0.43 0.53
C MET A 314 11.54 -0.67 -0.27
N PHE A 315 12.44 -0.30 -1.17
CA PHE A 315 13.11 -1.28 -2.02
C PHE A 315 14.56 -0.89 -2.39
N PRO A 316 15.48 -1.87 -2.51
CA PRO A 316 15.37 -3.24 -1.98
C PRO A 316 15.09 -3.27 -0.45
N ALA A 317 14.50 -4.33 0.08
CA ALA A 317 14.09 -4.36 1.49
C ALA A 317 15.27 -4.41 2.48
N GLU A 318 16.37 -5.04 2.06
CA GLU A 318 17.58 -5.25 2.86
C GLU A 318 18.38 -3.95 3.02
N ASP A 319 18.57 -3.24 1.92
CA ASP A 319 19.28 -1.97 1.80
C ASP A 319 18.46 -1.00 0.93
N PRO A 320 17.43 -0.34 1.51
CA PRO A 320 16.51 0.48 0.74
C PRO A 320 17.19 1.69 0.10
N LYS A 321 17.10 1.78 -1.23
CA LYS A 321 17.53 2.96 -2.00
C LYS A 321 16.39 3.88 -2.37
N VAL A 322 15.16 3.36 -2.33
CA VAL A 322 13.96 4.13 -2.65
C VAL A 322 12.85 3.79 -1.65
N VAL A 323 12.15 4.81 -1.19
CA VAL A 323 10.82 4.69 -0.61
C VAL A 323 9.83 5.38 -1.52
N MET A 324 8.78 4.66 -1.93
CA MET A 324 7.78 5.17 -2.85
C MET A 324 6.36 4.92 -2.35
N LEU A 325 5.55 5.97 -2.36
CA LEU A 325 4.11 5.93 -2.13
C LEU A 325 3.38 6.10 -3.46
N VAL A 326 2.37 5.26 -3.69
CA VAL A 326 1.32 5.46 -4.70
C VAL A 326 -0.02 5.61 -3.98
N LEU A 327 -0.74 6.69 -4.27
CA LEU A 327 -2.04 7.01 -3.69
C LEU A 327 -3.05 7.28 -4.82
N MET A 328 -4.22 6.67 -4.71
CA MET A 328 -5.37 6.85 -5.61
C MET A 328 -6.56 7.39 -4.81
N ASP A 329 -7.05 8.57 -5.19
CA ASP A 329 -8.22 9.23 -4.61
C ASP A 329 -9.49 8.75 -5.32
N ARG A 330 -10.43 8.16 -4.56
CA ARG A 330 -11.74 7.67 -5.04
C ARG A 330 -11.67 6.86 -6.34
N PRO A 331 -10.86 5.79 -6.41
CA PRO A 331 -10.95 4.85 -7.53
C PRO A 331 -12.36 4.23 -7.58
N LYS A 332 -12.94 4.14 -8.77
CA LYS A 332 -14.29 3.61 -8.97
C LYS A 332 -14.30 2.12 -9.31
N THR A 333 -13.27 1.66 -10.03
CA THR A 333 -13.19 0.26 -10.49
C THR A 333 -12.73 -0.69 -9.36
N PHE A 334 -11.76 -0.27 -8.54
CA PHE A 334 -11.28 -1.01 -7.36
C PHE A 334 -11.07 -0.09 -6.16
N TYR A 335 -11.71 -0.37 -5.02
CA TYR A 335 -11.62 0.51 -3.84
C TYR A 335 -10.59 0.05 -2.78
N TYR A 336 -10.01 -1.15 -2.92
CA TYR A 336 -8.97 -1.65 -2.00
C TYR A 336 -7.55 -1.26 -2.46
N GLY A 337 -6.67 -0.96 -1.50
CA GLY A 337 -5.31 -0.43 -1.70
C GLY A 337 -4.39 -1.35 -2.50
N GLY A 338 -4.45 -2.65 -2.22
CA GLY A 338 -3.65 -3.66 -2.92
C GLY A 338 -3.97 -3.73 -4.41
N PRO A 339 -5.23 -4.00 -4.82
CA PRO A 339 -5.60 -4.09 -6.22
C PRO A 339 -5.49 -2.78 -7.02
N ALA A 340 -5.70 -1.62 -6.38
CA ALA A 340 -5.66 -0.34 -7.08
C ALA A 340 -4.24 0.25 -7.17
N ALA A 341 -3.57 0.47 -6.05
CA ALA A 341 -2.28 1.16 -6.01
C ALA A 341 -1.08 0.20 -6.18
N GLY A 342 -1.22 -1.07 -5.80
CA GLY A 342 -0.16 -2.08 -5.88
C GLY A 342 0.35 -2.34 -7.31
N PRO A 343 -0.53 -2.56 -8.31
CA PRO A 343 -0.09 -2.75 -9.70
C PRO A 343 0.62 -1.53 -10.27
N VAL A 344 0.16 -0.31 -9.95
CA VAL A 344 0.81 0.92 -10.41
C VAL A 344 2.20 1.06 -9.80
N PHE A 345 2.33 0.80 -8.48
CA PHE A 345 3.63 0.71 -7.82
C PHE A 345 4.55 -0.30 -8.53
N LYS A 346 4.05 -1.52 -8.78
CA LYS A 346 4.80 -2.59 -9.43
C LYS A 346 5.31 -2.17 -10.82
N SER A 347 4.47 -1.56 -11.64
CA SER A 347 4.84 -1.10 -12.98
C SER A 347 5.94 -0.03 -12.93
N ILE A 348 5.83 0.94 -12.01
CA ILE A 348 6.84 1.97 -11.81
C ILE A 348 8.17 1.33 -11.40
N VAL A 349 8.18 0.51 -10.34
CA VAL A 349 9.40 -0.14 -9.84
C VAL A 349 10.06 -1.00 -10.91
N ALA A 350 9.27 -1.83 -11.62
CA ALA A 350 9.80 -2.67 -12.69
C ALA A 350 10.48 -1.83 -13.78
N ARG A 351 9.88 -0.71 -14.19
CA ARG A 351 10.48 0.18 -15.19
C ARG A 351 11.69 0.93 -14.65
N TRP A 352 11.68 1.39 -13.40
CA TRP A 352 12.82 2.06 -12.77
C TRP A 352 14.06 1.17 -12.73
N ILE A 353 13.90 -0.08 -12.27
CA ILE A 353 14.99 -1.06 -12.20
C ILE A 353 15.61 -1.32 -13.59
N ASN A 354 14.79 -1.33 -14.65
CA ASN A 354 15.27 -1.53 -16.01
C ASN A 354 15.86 -0.26 -16.67
N SER A 355 15.53 0.94 -16.18
CA SER A 355 15.91 2.21 -16.84
C SER A 355 17.12 2.88 -16.20
N SER A 356 17.42 2.56 -14.95
CA SER A 356 18.46 3.24 -14.17
C SER A 356 19.51 2.25 -13.72
N HIS A 357 20.62 2.17 -14.46
CA HIS A 357 21.84 1.53 -13.99
C HIS A 357 22.30 2.26 -12.71
N GLY A 358 22.16 1.61 -11.54
CA GLY A 358 22.64 2.13 -10.25
C GLY A 358 21.60 2.28 -9.12
N LEU A 359 20.30 2.13 -9.35
CA LEU A 359 19.30 2.15 -8.26
C LEU A 359 19.28 0.84 -7.45
N VAL A 360 19.79 -0.24 -8.02
CA VAL A 360 19.90 -1.57 -7.41
C VAL A 360 21.30 -2.09 -7.79
N ASN A 361 22.09 -2.51 -6.80
CA ASN A 361 23.46 -2.99 -6.99
C ASN A 361 23.55 -4.09 -8.07
N ASP A 362 24.68 -4.14 -8.78
CA ASP A 362 25.03 -5.14 -9.81
C ASP A 362 24.99 -6.62 -9.32
N ASN A 363 24.84 -6.85 -8.02
CA ASN A 363 24.68 -8.17 -7.41
C ASN A 363 23.28 -8.78 -7.55
N TYR A 364 22.27 -7.98 -7.93
CA TYR A 364 21.01 -8.54 -8.39
C TYR A 364 21.20 -8.89 -9.85
N SER A 365 21.05 -10.17 -10.19
CA SER A 365 21.25 -10.69 -11.54
C SER A 365 20.44 -9.88 -12.54
N ILE A 366 21.11 -8.91 -13.18
CA ILE A 366 20.57 -8.11 -14.26
C ILE A 366 20.11 -9.08 -15.37
N ASP A 367 20.81 -10.21 -15.56
CA ASP A 367 20.39 -11.29 -16.46
C ASP A 367 19.05 -11.94 -16.10
N SER A 368 18.73 -12.12 -14.81
CA SER A 368 17.43 -12.65 -14.37
C SER A 368 16.31 -11.66 -14.68
N VAL A 369 16.53 -10.37 -14.44
CA VAL A 369 15.59 -9.29 -14.78
C VAL A 369 15.47 -9.15 -16.30
N LEU A 370 16.58 -9.13 -17.05
CA LEU A 370 16.67 -9.04 -18.52
C LEU A 370 16.01 -10.24 -19.23
N SER A 371 16.14 -11.45 -18.67
CA SER A 371 15.49 -12.65 -19.22
C SER A 371 13.97 -12.62 -19.04
N ILE A 372 13.49 -11.94 -17.99
CA ILE A 372 12.08 -11.71 -17.70
C ILE A 372 11.56 -10.55 -18.58
N THR A 373 12.27 -9.44 -18.71
CA THR A 373 11.83 -8.30 -19.54
C THR A 373 11.78 -8.67 -21.02
N ASN A 374 12.79 -9.36 -21.57
CA ASN A 374 12.78 -9.76 -22.98
C ASN A 374 11.73 -10.83 -23.33
N ARG A 375 11.14 -11.54 -22.36
CA ARG A 375 10.03 -12.48 -22.58
C ARG A 375 8.64 -11.91 -22.27
N HIS A 376 8.55 -10.87 -21.44
CA HIS A 376 7.27 -10.43 -20.86
C HIS A 376 6.86 -8.99 -21.16
N ILE A 377 7.67 -8.18 -21.87
CA ILE A 377 7.32 -6.78 -22.22
C ILE A 377 6.08 -6.65 -23.14
N SER A 378 5.58 -7.73 -23.72
CA SER A 378 4.41 -7.72 -24.60
C SER A 378 3.25 -8.61 -24.15
N LEU A 379 3.36 -9.30 -23.02
CA LEU A 379 2.32 -10.24 -22.58
C LEU A 379 1.36 -9.55 -21.61
N PRO A 380 0.07 -9.35 -21.98
CA PRO A 380 -0.92 -8.77 -21.09
C PRO A 380 -1.03 -9.58 -19.79
N LEU A 381 -1.09 -8.92 -18.64
CA LEU A 381 -1.39 -9.59 -17.38
C LEU A 381 -2.82 -10.16 -17.45
N ILE A 382 -3.00 -11.40 -16.99
CA ILE A 382 -4.31 -11.99 -16.78
C ILE A 382 -4.77 -11.58 -15.39
N PRO A 383 -5.75 -10.68 -15.27
CA PRO A 383 -6.26 -10.24 -13.97
C PRO A 383 -6.83 -11.43 -13.17
N SER A 384 -6.68 -11.38 -11.85
CA SER A 384 -7.37 -12.33 -10.98
C SER A 384 -8.74 -11.82 -10.57
N VAL A 385 -9.76 -12.60 -10.88
CA VAL A 385 -11.18 -12.35 -10.59
C VAL A 385 -11.75 -13.30 -9.54
N VAL A 386 -10.96 -14.27 -9.06
CA VAL A 386 -11.35 -15.19 -7.98
C VAL A 386 -11.71 -14.41 -6.71
N GLY A 387 -12.92 -14.63 -6.22
CA GLY A 387 -13.51 -13.93 -5.08
C GLY A 387 -14.37 -12.71 -5.45
N LEU A 388 -14.41 -12.30 -6.72
CA LEU A 388 -15.36 -11.29 -7.20
C LEU A 388 -16.72 -11.91 -7.51
N LYS A 389 -17.79 -11.10 -7.50
CA LYS A 389 -19.07 -11.46 -8.11
C LYS A 389 -18.92 -11.51 -9.63
N SER A 390 -19.64 -12.41 -10.30
CA SER A 390 -19.64 -12.60 -11.76
C SER A 390 -19.86 -11.30 -12.52
N GLU A 391 -20.85 -10.49 -12.14
CA GLU A 391 -21.14 -9.16 -12.75
C GLU A 391 -19.94 -8.20 -12.69
N ASN A 392 -19.26 -8.16 -11.54
CA ASN A 392 -18.09 -7.31 -11.32
C ASN A 392 -16.87 -7.84 -12.09
N ALA A 393 -16.74 -9.16 -12.18
CA ALA A 393 -15.66 -9.79 -12.91
C ALA A 393 -15.84 -9.68 -14.43
N GLU A 394 -17.06 -9.78 -14.92
CA GLU A 394 -17.41 -9.55 -16.33
C GLU A 394 -17.07 -8.12 -16.74
N SER A 395 -17.58 -7.14 -16.00
CA SER A 395 -17.23 -5.73 -16.22
C SER A 395 -15.71 -5.50 -16.18
N TYR A 396 -15.02 -6.13 -15.23
CA TYR A 396 -13.56 -6.04 -15.08
C TYR A 396 -12.80 -6.67 -16.27
N LEU A 397 -13.25 -7.81 -16.77
CA LEU A 397 -12.58 -8.55 -17.84
C LEU A 397 -12.86 -7.92 -19.20
N GLU A 398 -14.09 -7.49 -19.47
CA GLU A 398 -14.47 -6.81 -20.71
C GLU A 398 -13.68 -5.52 -20.92
N GLU A 399 -13.50 -4.71 -19.87
CA GLU A 399 -12.69 -3.49 -19.91
C GLU A 399 -11.21 -3.77 -20.23
N MET A 400 -10.71 -4.95 -19.84
CA MET A 400 -9.36 -5.43 -20.17
C MET A 400 -9.29 -6.16 -21.51
N GLN A 401 -10.36 -6.08 -22.32
CA GLN A 401 -10.53 -6.80 -23.58
C GLN A 401 -10.41 -8.34 -23.41
N TYR A 402 -10.82 -8.86 -22.26
CA TYR A 402 -11.04 -10.28 -22.04
C TYR A 402 -12.54 -10.57 -22.09
N SER A 403 -12.93 -11.67 -22.71
CA SER A 403 -14.27 -12.23 -22.56
C SER A 403 -14.28 -13.15 -21.34
N VAL A 404 -15.34 -13.09 -20.55
CA VAL A 404 -15.54 -14.05 -19.47
C VAL A 404 -16.66 -15.00 -19.82
N GLU A 405 -16.48 -16.28 -19.54
CA GLU A 405 -17.55 -17.26 -19.56
C GLU A 405 -17.76 -17.79 -18.16
N TYR A 406 -18.99 -17.69 -17.65
CA TYR A 406 -19.41 -18.28 -16.39
C TYR A 406 -20.69 -19.08 -16.55
N ASP A 407 -20.84 -20.08 -15.69
CA ASP A 407 -21.95 -21.04 -15.67
C ASP A 407 -23.24 -20.46 -15.05
N GLU A 408 -23.13 -19.64 -14.01
CA GLU A 408 -24.24 -18.95 -13.35
C GLU A 408 -23.80 -17.62 -12.72
N GLU A 409 -24.73 -16.75 -12.35
CA GLU A 409 -24.38 -15.55 -11.57
C GLU A 409 -23.99 -15.94 -10.14
N GLY A 410 -22.83 -15.49 -9.65
CA GLY A 410 -22.32 -15.91 -8.35
C GLY A 410 -20.91 -15.41 -8.04
N ILE A 411 -20.30 -15.94 -6.99
CA ILE A 411 -18.92 -15.60 -6.61
C ILE A 411 -17.96 -16.51 -7.36
N ILE A 412 -16.92 -15.95 -7.98
CA ILE A 412 -15.93 -16.72 -8.71
C ILE A 412 -15.08 -17.53 -7.74
N SER A 413 -15.17 -18.86 -7.88
CA SER A 413 -14.45 -19.85 -7.10
C SER A 413 -13.14 -20.28 -7.76
N SER A 414 -13.08 -20.26 -9.10
CA SER A 414 -11.88 -20.55 -9.87
C SER A 414 -11.92 -19.82 -11.22
N GLN A 415 -10.75 -19.64 -11.83
CA GLN A 415 -10.61 -19.04 -13.15
C GLN A 415 -9.53 -19.78 -13.94
N GLU A 416 -9.71 -19.84 -15.26
CA GLU A 416 -8.72 -20.33 -16.21
C GLU A 416 -8.69 -19.37 -17.43
N PRO A 417 -7.53 -18.81 -17.81
CA PRO A 417 -6.20 -19.05 -17.25
C PRO A 417 -6.01 -18.42 -15.86
N ARG A 418 -5.05 -18.96 -15.10
CA ARG A 418 -4.77 -18.53 -13.71
C ARG A 418 -4.50 -17.03 -13.62
N GLY A 419 -5.17 -16.38 -12.67
CA GLY A 419 -5.02 -14.95 -12.43
C GLY A 419 -3.65 -14.57 -11.90
N ASN A 420 -3.27 -13.31 -12.09
CA ASN A 420 -1.96 -12.74 -11.79
C ASN A 420 -0.80 -13.43 -12.53
N SER A 421 -1.10 -14.07 -13.66
CA SER A 421 -0.10 -14.65 -14.56
C SER A 421 -0.02 -13.88 -15.87
N PHE A 422 1.11 -13.95 -16.56
CA PHE A 422 1.25 -13.35 -17.88
C PHE A 422 0.60 -14.23 -18.93
N ARG A 423 -0.21 -13.63 -19.80
CA ARG A 423 -0.89 -14.31 -20.90
C ARG A 423 0.13 -14.79 -21.91
N ARG A 424 0.31 -16.11 -22.02
CA ARG A 424 1.29 -16.72 -22.95
C ARG A 424 0.83 -16.78 -24.41
N ASN A 425 -0.49 -16.72 -24.66
CA ASN A 425 -1.10 -16.89 -25.98
C ASN A 425 -2.13 -15.80 -26.27
N ASN A 426 -2.53 -15.62 -27.53
CA ASN A 426 -3.55 -14.62 -27.92
C ASN A 426 -5.00 -14.93 -27.47
N LYS A 427 -5.24 -15.90 -26.59
CA LYS A 427 -6.58 -16.19 -26.07
C LYS A 427 -7.03 -15.13 -25.04
N LYS A 428 -8.13 -14.42 -25.35
CA LYS A 428 -8.76 -13.38 -24.51
C LYS A 428 -9.92 -13.92 -23.66
N GLU A 429 -10.22 -15.20 -23.78
CA GLU A 429 -11.28 -15.82 -22.99
C GLU A 429 -10.74 -16.25 -21.63
N ILE A 430 -11.48 -15.91 -20.58
CA ILE A 430 -11.29 -16.41 -19.23
C ILE A 430 -12.56 -17.17 -18.86
N THR A 431 -12.42 -18.46 -18.63
CA THR A 431 -13.52 -19.27 -18.08
C THR A 431 -13.44 -19.18 -16.57
N VAL A 432 -14.55 -18.87 -15.92
CA VAL A 432 -14.63 -18.78 -14.46
C VAL A 432 -15.72 -19.71 -13.96
N GLN A 433 -15.46 -20.40 -12.84
CA GLN A 433 -16.48 -21.18 -12.16
C GLN A 433 -17.08 -20.34 -11.05
N THR A 434 -18.39 -20.24 -11.03
CA THR A 434 -19.10 -19.42 -10.05
C THR A 434 -19.76 -20.29 -8.99
N PHE A 435 -20.19 -19.64 -7.91
CA PHE A 435 -20.94 -20.25 -6.83
C PHE A 435 -21.99 -19.26 -6.36
N ASN A 436 -23.28 -19.61 -6.48
CA ASN A 436 -24.39 -18.80 -5.99
C ASN A 436 -24.88 -19.27 -4.60
N PRO A 437 -24.69 -18.48 -3.52
CA PRO A 437 -25.11 -18.87 -2.18
C PRO A 437 -26.65 -18.98 -2.00
N GLU A 438 -27.44 -18.34 -2.86
CA GLU A 438 -28.90 -18.25 -2.73
C GLU A 438 -29.64 -19.29 -3.58
N ASN A 439 -29.14 -19.66 -4.77
CA ASN A 439 -29.79 -20.64 -5.65
C ASN A 439 -29.37 -22.10 -5.39
N ASP A 440 -28.19 -22.34 -4.83
CA ASP A 440 -27.68 -23.70 -4.56
C ASP A 440 -28.14 -24.30 -3.20
N LEU A 441 -29.23 -23.77 -2.64
CA LEU A 441 -29.76 -24.15 -1.33
C LEU A 441 -30.39 -25.56 -1.28
N ASP A 442 -30.79 -26.12 -2.43
CA ASP A 442 -31.51 -27.40 -2.51
C ASP A 442 -30.62 -28.64 -2.70
N ASN A 443 -29.31 -28.47 -2.98
CA ASN A 443 -28.38 -29.60 -3.16
C ASN A 443 -27.05 -29.42 -2.40
N LYS A 444 -27.20 -29.05 -1.12
CA LYS A 444 -26.17 -28.51 -0.20
C LYS A 444 -24.85 -29.29 -0.05
N ASP A 445 -24.80 -30.60 -0.32
CA ASP A 445 -23.60 -31.40 -0.02
C ASP A 445 -22.85 -31.93 -1.25
N ALA A 446 -23.49 -31.99 -2.43
CA ALA A 446 -22.85 -32.52 -3.64
C ALA A 446 -22.06 -31.45 -4.40
N LYS A 447 -22.63 -30.24 -4.58
CA LYS A 447 -21.97 -29.13 -5.30
C LYS A 447 -20.87 -28.45 -4.48
N VAL A 448 -21.07 -28.26 -3.17
CA VAL A 448 -20.04 -27.65 -2.30
C VAL A 448 -18.79 -28.54 -2.20
N LYS A 449 -18.94 -29.87 -2.22
CA LYS A 449 -17.81 -30.82 -2.27
C LYS A 449 -16.96 -30.69 -3.54
N ASN A 450 -17.50 -30.10 -4.61
CA ASN A 450 -16.81 -29.90 -5.88
C ASN A 450 -16.03 -28.57 -5.96
N ILE A 451 -16.21 -27.65 -5.01
CA ILE A 451 -15.44 -26.39 -4.96
C ILE A 451 -13.97 -26.73 -4.74
N LYS A 452 -13.11 -26.55 -5.76
CA LYS A 452 -11.69 -26.85 -5.67
C LYS A 452 -10.91 -25.67 -5.11
N LEU A 453 -10.55 -25.78 -3.85
CA LEU A 453 -9.73 -24.83 -3.10
C LEU A 453 -8.24 -25.07 -3.30
N ILE A 454 -7.85 -26.24 -3.82
CA ILE A 454 -6.45 -26.62 -4.06
C ILE A 454 -5.75 -25.60 -4.98
N GLY A 455 -4.65 -25.02 -4.51
CA GLY A 455 -3.86 -24.01 -5.21
C GLY A 455 -4.24 -22.56 -4.87
N LEU A 456 -5.39 -22.34 -4.21
CA LEU A 456 -5.74 -21.04 -3.66
C LEU A 456 -4.87 -20.74 -2.45
N SER A 457 -4.55 -19.46 -2.24
CA SER A 457 -3.99 -19.02 -0.96
C SER A 457 -4.97 -19.33 0.17
N LYS A 458 -4.46 -19.59 1.38
CA LYS A 458 -5.27 -19.72 2.62
C LYS A 458 -6.38 -18.68 2.68
N ARG A 459 -6.08 -17.42 2.37
CA ARG A 459 -7.03 -16.30 2.42
C ARG A 459 -8.13 -16.39 1.36
N GLN A 460 -7.79 -16.70 0.12
CA GLN A 460 -8.78 -16.92 -0.93
C GLN A 460 -9.68 -18.11 -0.59
N ALA A 461 -9.10 -19.21 -0.12
CA ALA A 461 -9.85 -20.39 0.28
C ALA A 461 -10.79 -20.09 1.46
N VAL A 462 -10.34 -19.38 2.50
CA VAL A 462 -11.19 -18.97 3.64
C VAL A 462 -12.32 -18.05 3.19
N SER A 463 -12.05 -17.11 2.28
CA SER A 463 -13.08 -16.24 1.71
C SER A 463 -14.14 -17.04 0.95
N VAL A 464 -13.73 -17.97 0.08
CA VAL A 464 -14.64 -18.84 -0.67
C VAL A 464 -15.46 -19.74 0.27
N ILE A 465 -14.82 -20.34 1.30
CA ILE A 465 -15.49 -21.19 2.30
C ILE A 465 -16.53 -20.39 3.10
N SER A 466 -16.17 -19.19 3.55
CA SER A 466 -17.05 -18.34 4.37
C SER A 466 -18.24 -17.83 3.58
N SER A 467 -18.01 -17.41 2.32
CA SER A 467 -19.07 -17.01 1.40
C SER A 467 -19.99 -18.17 1.01
N ALA A 468 -19.51 -19.42 1.08
CA ALA A 468 -20.32 -20.62 0.91
C ALA A 468 -21.16 -21.01 2.15
N GLY A 469 -21.07 -20.23 3.24
CA GLY A 469 -21.79 -20.52 4.49
C GLY A 469 -21.16 -21.67 5.30
N TYR A 470 -19.89 -22.00 5.05
CA TYR A 470 -19.13 -22.98 5.82
C TYR A 470 -18.11 -22.29 6.73
N LYS A 471 -17.78 -22.92 7.85
CA LYS A 471 -16.68 -22.50 8.72
C LYS A 471 -15.36 -23.05 8.19
N ALA A 472 -14.40 -22.19 7.90
CA ALA A 472 -13.06 -22.64 7.48
C ALA A 472 -12.23 -23.11 8.68
N ILE A 473 -11.64 -24.31 8.57
CA ILE A 473 -10.66 -24.83 9.52
C ILE A 473 -9.35 -25.05 8.77
N VAL A 474 -8.34 -24.25 9.10
CA VAL A 474 -7.07 -24.22 8.36
C VAL A 474 -5.99 -24.95 9.14
N LYS A 475 -5.22 -25.81 8.46
CA LYS A 475 -4.02 -26.46 8.98
C LYS A 475 -2.83 -26.10 8.10
N GLY A 476 -1.83 -25.41 8.66
CA GLY A 476 -0.67 -24.92 7.91
C GLY A 476 -0.88 -23.55 7.25
N ASN A 477 0.14 -23.07 6.55
CA ASN A 477 0.18 -21.76 5.90
C ASN A 477 0.57 -21.92 4.42
N GLY A 478 0.33 -20.90 3.58
CA GLY A 478 0.60 -20.97 2.14
C GLY A 478 -0.61 -21.33 1.29
N SER A 479 -0.40 -22.18 0.27
CA SER A 479 -1.46 -22.56 -0.67
C SER A 479 -2.13 -23.86 -0.24
N VAL A 480 -3.44 -23.97 -0.40
CA VAL A 480 -4.18 -25.19 -0.08
C VAL A 480 -3.68 -26.31 -0.97
N TYR A 481 -3.19 -27.40 -0.39
CA TYR A 481 -2.82 -28.61 -1.14
C TYR A 481 -3.81 -29.75 -0.91
N ARG A 482 -4.67 -29.64 0.11
CA ARG A 482 -5.71 -30.62 0.43
C ARG A 482 -6.88 -29.94 1.11
N GLN A 483 -8.09 -30.40 0.83
CA GLN A 483 -9.32 -29.89 1.42
C GLN A 483 -10.23 -31.05 1.83
N ASN A 484 -11.13 -30.81 2.79
CA ASN A 484 -12.12 -31.78 3.26
C ASN A 484 -13.36 -31.07 3.82
N TRP A 485 -14.47 -31.17 3.11
CA TRP A 485 -15.76 -30.65 3.54
C TRP A 485 -16.44 -31.63 4.50
N ARG A 486 -16.89 -31.17 5.67
CA ARG A 486 -17.58 -32.00 6.65
C ARG A 486 -18.66 -31.24 7.43
N ILE A 487 -19.55 -31.99 8.06
CA ILE A 487 -20.48 -31.49 9.07
C ILE A 487 -19.96 -31.99 10.41
N ASN A 488 -19.74 -31.09 11.37
CA ASN A 488 -19.24 -31.49 12.69
C ASN A 488 -20.37 -32.04 13.59
N SER A 489 -20.01 -32.54 14.76
CA SER A 489 -20.95 -33.12 15.74
C SER A 489 -22.01 -32.14 16.27
N GLN A 490 -21.85 -30.83 16.03
CA GLN A 490 -22.81 -29.78 16.37
C GLN A 490 -23.67 -29.36 15.17
N ASN A 491 -23.69 -30.16 14.11
CA ASN A 491 -24.41 -29.89 12.86
C ASN A 491 -23.95 -28.61 12.15
N GLN A 492 -22.73 -28.13 12.42
CA GLN A 492 -22.14 -26.98 11.73
C GLN A 492 -21.36 -27.45 10.50
N LYS A 493 -21.62 -26.75 9.39
CA LYS A 493 -20.93 -26.92 8.12
C LYS A 493 -19.51 -26.35 8.21
N GLU A 494 -18.49 -27.18 7.95
CA GLU A 494 -17.10 -26.74 8.00
C GLU A 494 -16.24 -27.35 6.89
N CYS A 495 -15.20 -26.63 6.48
CA CYS A 495 -14.22 -27.08 5.49
C CYS A 495 -12.83 -27.08 6.10
N LEU A 496 -12.24 -28.27 6.21
CA LEU A 496 -10.85 -28.43 6.62
C LEU A 496 -9.94 -28.23 5.42
N ILE A 497 -9.09 -27.22 5.43
CA ILE A 497 -8.06 -27.02 4.40
C ILE A 497 -6.67 -27.19 4.99
N TYR A 498 -5.80 -27.88 4.27
CA TYR A 498 -4.40 -28.07 4.59
C TYR A 498 -3.57 -27.24 3.62
N CYS A 499 -2.73 -26.37 4.15
CA CYS A 499 -1.88 -25.46 3.41
C CYS A 499 -0.41 -25.84 3.62
N ARG A 500 0.40 -25.71 2.57
CA ARG A 500 1.85 -25.92 2.60
C ARG A 500 2.57 -24.84 1.82
#